data_AF-R6CCS3-F1
#
_entry.id   AF-R6CCS3-F1
#
_cell.length_a   1.000
_cell.length_b   1.000
_cell.length_c   1.000
_cell.angle_alpha   90.00
_cell.angle_beta   90.00
_cell.angle_gamma   90.00
#
_symmetry.space_group_name_H-M   'P 1'
#
loop_
_entity.id
_entity.type
_entity.pdbx_description
1 polymer ?
#
loop_
_entity_poly.entity_id
_entity_poly.type
_entity_poly.pdbx_seq_one_letter_code
_entity_poly.pdbx_strand_id
1 'polypeptide(L)'
;MPFIYEHPVYWQKIEEETKGSGDIERSTCLFIDSEKAHPLTEEQMIKIENIKGKLILVGADDDSFWEAGKYVRRMDKRLQERPHECEYEALAYEHGTHFVLPESMLRLALPFGLKFVMRFIFKAAKDYPDECEQTRKDIDRKLSAALRQWVKE
;
A
#
# COMPACT_ATOMS: atom_id res chain seq x y z
N MET A 1 15.20 9.19 -1.58
CA MET A 1 15.95 8.28 -2.47
C MET A 1 15.93 8.84 -3.89
N PRO A 2 17.06 8.90 -4.61
CA PRO A 2 17.05 9.25 -6.03
C PRO A 2 16.45 8.11 -6.86
N PHE A 3 15.61 8.43 -7.83
CA PHE A 3 15.16 7.46 -8.83
C PHE A 3 16.24 7.24 -9.89
N ILE A 4 16.42 6.00 -10.35
CA ILE A 4 17.45 5.68 -11.35
C ILE A 4 17.02 5.99 -12.79
N TYR A 5 15.72 6.13 -13.02
CA TYR A 5 15.16 6.42 -14.33
C TYR A 5 14.73 7.89 -14.38
N GLU A 6 15.35 8.66 -15.27
CA GLU A 6 14.96 10.04 -15.54
C GLU A 6 13.87 10.10 -16.62
N HIS A 7 13.26 11.28 -16.81
CA HIS A 7 12.37 11.50 -17.93
C HIS A 7 13.14 11.46 -19.26
N PRO A 8 12.63 10.79 -20.32
CA PRO A 8 11.36 10.05 -20.41
C PRO A 8 11.48 8.55 -20.09
N VAL A 9 12.67 8.06 -19.73
CA VAL A 9 12.97 6.63 -19.53
C VAL A 9 12.09 5.98 -18.47
N TYR A 10 11.76 6.67 -17.37
CA TYR A 10 10.85 6.11 -16.36
C TYR A 10 9.49 5.73 -16.95
N TRP A 11 8.98 6.52 -17.90
CA TRP A 11 7.68 6.27 -18.51
C TRP A 11 7.73 5.03 -19.41
N GLN A 12 8.82 4.89 -20.17
CA GLN A 12 9.06 3.70 -20.99
C GLN A 12 9.11 2.43 -20.12
N LYS A 13 9.70 2.53 -18.91
CA LYS A 13 9.74 1.43 -17.96
C LYS A 13 8.35 1.07 -17.40
N ILE A 14 7.53 2.07 -17.08
CA ILE A 14 6.13 1.84 -16.69
C ILE A 14 5.37 1.16 -17.84
N GLU A 15 5.50 1.65 -19.07
CA GLU A 15 4.83 1.05 -20.23
C GLU A 15 5.27 -0.40 -20.46
N GLU A 16 6.58 -0.68 -20.36
CA GLU A 16 7.15 -2.02 -20.46
C GLU A 16 6.62 -2.96 -19.37
N GLU A 17 6.61 -2.53 -18.11
CA GLU A 17 6.18 -3.33 -16.96
C GLU A 17 4.66 -3.54 -16.94
N THR A 18 3.89 -2.54 -17.38
CA THR A 18 2.42 -2.61 -17.50
C THR A 18 2.00 -3.55 -18.63
N LYS A 19 2.75 -3.60 -19.73
CA LYS A 19 2.37 -4.37 -20.91
C LYS A 19 2.30 -5.87 -20.61
N GLY A 20 1.07 -6.39 -20.62
CA GLY A 20 0.81 -7.81 -20.38
C GLY A 20 0.74 -8.21 -18.91
N SER A 21 0.90 -7.26 -17.98
CA SER A 21 0.74 -7.52 -16.54
C SER A 21 -0.71 -7.84 -16.17
N GLY A 22 -1.69 -7.28 -16.90
CA GLY A 22 -3.11 -7.36 -16.54
C GLY A 22 -3.55 -6.29 -15.53
N ASP A 23 -2.64 -5.43 -15.10
CA ASP A 23 -2.92 -4.21 -14.33
C ASP A 23 -3.14 -3.02 -15.29
N ILE A 24 -3.95 -2.03 -14.88
CA ILE A 24 -4.05 -0.71 -15.56
C ILE A 24 -2.70 -0.01 -15.67
N GLU A 25 -1.91 -0.12 -14.61
CA GLU A 25 -0.58 0.47 -14.50
C GLU A 25 0.25 -0.37 -13.53
N ARG A 26 1.50 -0.58 -13.90
CA ARG A 26 2.50 -1.23 -13.07
C ARG A 26 3.79 -0.42 -13.14
N SER A 27 4.28 0.00 -11.97
CA SER A 27 5.43 0.89 -11.83
C SER A 27 6.38 0.46 -10.71
N THR A 28 6.21 -0.75 -10.19
CA THR A 28 7.07 -1.33 -9.14
C THR A 28 8.54 -1.36 -9.50
N CYS A 29 8.90 -1.53 -10.78
CA CYS A 29 10.30 -1.55 -11.21
C CYS A 29 11.03 -0.24 -10.90
N LEU A 30 10.34 0.91 -10.96
CA LEU A 30 10.94 2.20 -10.64
C LEU A 30 11.49 2.23 -9.22
N PHE A 31 10.78 1.61 -8.29
CA PHE A 31 11.14 1.57 -6.88
C PHE A 31 12.14 0.48 -6.58
N ILE A 32 11.92 -0.73 -7.10
CA ILE A 32 12.79 -1.90 -6.90
C ILE A 32 14.20 -1.59 -7.41
N ASP A 33 14.32 -1.10 -8.64
CA ASP A 33 15.62 -0.87 -9.26
C ASP A 33 16.33 0.33 -8.61
N SER A 34 15.57 1.34 -8.17
CA SER A 34 16.14 2.48 -7.45
C SER A 34 16.66 2.11 -6.07
N GLU A 35 15.91 1.33 -5.28
CA GLU A 35 16.38 0.85 -3.97
C GLU A 35 17.56 -0.12 -4.12
N LYS A 36 17.60 -0.92 -5.19
CA LYS A 36 18.71 -1.83 -5.48
C LYS A 36 20.00 -1.09 -5.83
N ALA A 37 19.90 -0.04 -6.64
CA ALA A 37 21.06 0.77 -7.04
C ALA A 37 21.51 1.73 -5.92
N HIS A 38 20.55 2.23 -5.12
CA HIS A 38 20.79 3.19 -4.05
C HIS A 38 20.07 2.74 -2.77
N PRO A 39 20.67 1.79 -2.00
CA PRO A 39 20.13 1.36 -0.73
C PRO A 39 19.86 2.56 0.19
N LEU A 40 18.69 2.56 0.83
CA LEU A 40 18.25 3.68 1.65
C LEU A 40 19.20 3.93 2.82
N THR A 41 19.61 5.19 2.99
CA THR A 41 20.33 5.64 4.19
C THR A 41 19.35 6.07 5.27
N GLU A 42 19.81 6.17 6.52
CA GLU A 42 18.98 6.62 7.64
C GLU A 42 18.42 8.04 7.40
N GLU A 43 19.15 8.93 6.73
CA GLU A 43 18.64 10.28 6.40
C GLU A 43 17.48 10.26 5.40
N GLN A 44 17.40 9.23 4.57
CA GLN A 44 16.35 9.07 3.56
C GLN A 44 15.09 8.40 4.13
N MET A 45 15.17 7.87 5.35
CA MET A 45 14.09 7.16 6.00
C MET A 45 13.20 8.13 6.78
N ILE A 46 11.88 7.98 6.63
CA ILE A 46 10.92 8.72 7.46
C ILE A 46 11.02 8.17 8.88
N LYS A 47 11.27 9.07 9.84
CA LYS A 47 11.44 8.75 11.27
C LYS A 47 10.10 8.59 11.97
N ILE A 48 9.36 7.54 11.60
CA ILE A 48 8.02 7.27 12.14
C ILE A 48 7.98 7.03 13.64
N GLU A 49 9.12 6.66 14.26
CA GLU A 49 9.25 6.52 15.71
C GLU A 49 9.03 7.84 16.47
N ASN A 50 9.14 8.98 15.78
CA ASN A 50 8.90 10.29 16.34
C ASN A 50 7.41 10.67 16.41
N ILE A 51 6.50 9.85 15.85
CA ILE A 51 5.06 10.09 15.89
C ILE A 51 4.55 9.82 17.33
N LYS A 52 3.77 10.75 17.88
CA LYS A 52 3.26 10.72 19.27
C LYS A 52 1.75 10.48 19.37
N GLY A 53 1.21 9.59 18.54
CA GLY A 53 -0.22 9.28 18.50
C GLY A 53 -0.49 7.90 17.93
N LYS A 54 -1.75 7.66 17.54
CA LYS A 54 -2.16 6.41 16.88
C LYS A 54 -1.67 6.42 15.41
N LEU A 55 -0.95 5.38 15.00
CA LEU A 55 -0.48 5.17 13.63
C LEU A 55 -0.99 3.84 13.08
N ILE A 56 -1.69 3.87 11.94
CA ILE A 56 -2.11 2.64 11.26
C ILE A 56 -1.41 2.60 9.89
N LEU A 57 -0.55 1.62 9.72
CA LEU A 57 0.21 1.37 8.49
C LEU A 57 -0.51 0.28 7.69
N VAL A 58 -0.82 0.54 6.43
CA VAL A 58 -1.59 -0.37 5.58
C VAL A 58 -0.89 -0.54 4.24
N GLY A 59 -0.75 -1.78 3.78
CA GLY A 59 -0.16 -2.09 2.48
C GLY A 59 -0.44 -3.53 2.06
N ALA A 60 -0.41 -3.78 0.75
CA ALA A 60 -0.55 -5.10 0.17
C ALA A 60 0.71 -5.47 -0.64
N ASP A 61 1.01 -6.76 -0.72
CA ASP A 61 2.16 -7.29 -1.48
C ASP A 61 1.90 -7.30 -3.00
N ASP A 62 0.63 -7.26 -3.39
CA ASP A 62 0.19 -7.19 -4.79
C ASP A 62 -0.18 -5.76 -5.24
N ASP A 63 0.26 -4.74 -4.51
CA ASP A 63 0.27 -3.35 -5.00
C ASP A 63 1.15 -3.26 -6.26
N SER A 64 0.55 -2.85 -7.38
CA SER A 64 1.22 -2.77 -8.67
C SER A 64 1.98 -1.46 -8.88
N PHE A 65 1.82 -0.46 -8.00
CA PHE A 65 2.45 0.85 -8.16
C PHE A 65 3.79 0.90 -7.41
N TRP A 66 3.86 0.34 -6.20
CA TRP A 66 5.10 0.23 -5.42
C TRP A 66 5.06 -0.95 -4.46
N GLU A 67 6.16 -1.24 -3.76
CA GLU A 67 6.26 -2.37 -2.84
C GLU A 67 5.63 -2.08 -1.45
N ALA A 68 4.33 -1.77 -1.40
CA ALA A 68 3.65 -1.26 -0.19
C ALA A 68 3.79 -2.20 1.01
N GLY A 69 3.50 -3.50 0.84
CA GLY A 69 3.62 -4.48 1.92
C GLY A 69 5.05 -4.61 2.47
N LYS A 70 6.08 -4.55 1.59
CA LYS A 70 7.50 -4.48 2.01
C LYS A 70 7.75 -3.23 2.85
N TYR A 71 7.19 -2.09 2.47
CA TYR A 71 7.41 -0.83 3.19
C TYR A 71 6.72 -0.81 4.56
N VAL A 72 5.52 -1.39 4.67
CA VAL A 72 4.84 -1.60 5.96
C VAL A 72 5.70 -2.47 6.88
N ARG A 73 6.21 -3.61 6.40
CA ARG A 73 7.09 -4.48 7.21
C ARG A 73 8.39 -3.80 7.62
N ARG A 74 8.96 -2.95 6.76
CA ARG A 74 10.15 -2.14 7.10
C ARG A 74 9.85 -1.12 8.19
N MET A 75 8.69 -0.48 8.15
CA MET A 75 8.22 0.45 9.17
C MET A 75 7.90 -0.25 10.50
N ASP A 76 7.24 -1.40 10.45
CA ASP A 76 6.98 -2.28 11.60
C ASP A 76 8.30 -2.65 12.32
N LYS A 77 9.26 -3.19 11.57
CA LYS A 77 10.60 -3.51 12.10
C LYS A 77 11.28 -2.30 12.75
N ARG A 78 11.19 -1.12 12.13
CA ARG A 78 11.79 0.11 12.69
C ARG A 78 11.19 0.48 14.04
N LEU A 79 9.86 0.37 14.20
CA LEU A 79 9.19 0.65 15.47
C LEU A 79 9.50 -0.42 16.51
N GLN A 80 9.64 -1.69 16.12
CA GLN A 80 10.07 -2.76 17.03
C GLN A 80 11.51 -2.56 17.57
N GLU A 81 12.39 -1.97 16.77
CA GLU A 81 13.82 -1.83 17.10
C GLU A 81 14.18 -0.50 17.78
N ARG A 82 13.28 0.48 17.82
CA ARG A 82 13.57 1.82 18.34
C ARG A 82 12.60 2.23 19.45
N PRO A 83 13.06 2.97 20.47
CA PRO A 83 12.15 3.58 21.43
C PRO A 83 11.15 4.52 20.74
N HIS A 84 9.87 4.39 21.05
CA HIS A 84 8.81 5.27 20.56
C HIS A 84 7.68 5.39 21.58
N GLU A 85 6.91 6.47 21.48
CA GLU A 85 5.65 6.66 22.24
C GLU A 85 4.41 6.31 21.39
N CYS A 86 4.62 5.98 20.11
CA CYS A 86 3.56 5.69 19.15
C CYS A 86 2.73 4.46 19.54
N GLU A 87 1.40 4.58 19.52
CA GLU A 87 0.50 3.41 19.50
C GLU A 87 0.30 3.04 18.03
N TYR A 88 0.70 1.84 17.59
CA TYR A 88 0.64 1.52 16.17
C TYR A 88 0.06 0.14 15.83
N GLU A 89 -0.46 0.03 14.61
CA GLU A 89 -0.81 -1.23 13.96
C GLU A 89 -0.17 -1.29 12.58
N ALA A 90 0.54 -2.38 12.29
CA ALA A 90 1.11 -2.65 10.97
C ALA A 90 0.32 -3.76 10.27
N LEU A 91 -0.32 -3.40 9.15
CA LEU A 91 -1.24 -4.25 8.40
C LEU A 91 -0.69 -4.48 6.99
N ALA A 92 0.14 -5.51 6.85
CA ALA A 92 0.66 -5.98 5.57
C ALA A 92 -0.15 -7.20 5.11
N TYR A 93 -0.82 -7.09 3.97
CA TYR A 93 -1.66 -8.15 3.40
C TYR A 93 -0.98 -8.77 2.17
N GLU A 94 -1.21 -10.07 1.95
CA GLU A 94 -0.77 -10.71 0.71
C GLU A 94 -1.56 -10.17 -0.50
N HIS A 95 -2.88 -10.04 -0.34
CA HIS A 95 -3.78 -9.52 -1.37
C HIS A 95 -4.61 -8.33 -0.92
N GLY A 96 -4.56 -7.25 -1.69
CA GLY A 96 -5.31 -6.01 -1.39
C GLY A 96 -5.28 -4.97 -2.50
N THR A 97 -4.36 -5.09 -3.46
CA THR A 97 -4.07 -4.13 -4.54
C THR A 97 -3.57 -2.77 -4.03
N HIS A 98 -3.34 -1.81 -4.93
CA HIS A 98 -3.02 -0.44 -4.52
C HIS A 98 -4.22 0.27 -3.86
N PHE A 99 -5.44 0.06 -4.39
CA PHE A 99 -6.65 0.68 -3.86
C PHE A 99 -7.29 -0.16 -2.73
N VAL A 100 -6.60 -0.21 -1.59
CA VAL A 100 -7.10 -0.79 -0.32
C VAL A 100 -8.14 0.08 0.40
N LEU A 101 -8.97 0.78 -0.36
CA LEU A 101 -9.98 1.70 0.18
C LEU A 101 -10.98 0.94 1.07
N PRO A 102 -11.45 1.53 2.18
CA PRO A 102 -12.45 0.91 3.04
C PRO A 102 -13.69 0.50 2.25
N GLU A 103 -14.17 -0.73 2.47
CA GLU A 103 -15.29 -1.30 1.72
C GLU A 103 -16.57 -0.44 1.85
N SER A 104 -16.83 0.13 3.03
CA SER A 104 -17.96 1.06 3.25
C SER A 104 -17.89 2.30 2.35
N MET A 105 -16.70 2.89 2.19
CA MET A 105 -16.47 4.05 1.34
C MET A 105 -16.67 3.70 -0.14
N LEU A 106 -16.13 2.56 -0.58
CA LEU A 106 -16.28 2.12 -1.97
C LEU A 106 -17.74 1.84 -2.34
N ARG A 107 -18.51 1.25 -1.42
CA ARG A 107 -19.95 1.02 -1.63
C ARG A 107 -20.76 2.31 -1.69
N LEU A 108 -20.31 3.38 -1.05
CA LEU A 108 -20.95 4.69 -1.17
C LEU A 108 -20.75 5.27 -2.57
N ALA A 109 -19.54 5.15 -3.13
CA ALA A 109 -19.21 5.63 -4.46
C ALA A 109 -19.82 4.77 -5.58
N LEU A 110 -19.85 3.44 -5.38
CA LEU A 110 -20.38 2.49 -6.36
C LEU A 110 -21.13 1.34 -5.64
N PRO A 111 -22.43 1.50 -5.34
CA PRO A 111 -23.19 0.56 -4.52
C PRO A 111 -23.43 -0.80 -5.19
N PHE A 112 -23.37 -0.86 -6.53
CA PHE A 112 -23.54 -2.07 -7.32
C PHE A 112 -22.36 -2.26 -8.26
N GLY A 113 -21.80 -3.47 -8.34
CA GLY A 113 -20.78 -3.81 -9.35
C GLY A 113 -19.33 -3.46 -9.00
N LEU A 114 -19.02 -3.04 -7.76
CA LEU A 114 -17.65 -2.75 -7.31
C LEU A 114 -16.67 -3.89 -7.61
N LYS A 115 -17.03 -5.14 -7.26
CA LYS A 115 -16.22 -6.33 -7.59
C LYS A 115 -15.98 -6.45 -9.09
N PHE A 116 -16.95 -6.09 -9.93
CA PHE A 116 -16.81 -6.18 -11.37
C PHE A 116 -15.83 -5.13 -11.90
N VAL A 117 -15.91 -3.88 -11.43
CA VAL A 117 -15.00 -2.80 -11.83
C VAL A 117 -13.56 -3.08 -11.40
N MET A 118 -13.36 -3.50 -10.15
CA MET A 118 -12.00 -3.73 -9.61
C MET A 118 -11.23 -4.81 -10.41
N ARG A 119 -11.93 -5.82 -10.94
CA ARG A 119 -11.34 -6.88 -11.79
C ARG A 119 -10.73 -6.38 -13.09
N PHE A 120 -11.08 -5.18 -13.54
CA PHE A 120 -10.50 -4.55 -14.73
C PHE A 120 -9.35 -3.58 -14.40
N ILE A 121 -9.17 -3.26 -13.12
CA ILE A 121 -8.14 -2.32 -12.67
C ILE A 121 -6.86 -3.10 -12.30
N PHE A 122 -6.98 -4.11 -11.44
CA PHE A 122 -5.81 -4.87 -10.99
C PHE A 122 -5.96 -6.34 -11.32
N LYS A 123 -4.86 -6.96 -11.76
CA LYS A 123 -4.77 -8.40 -11.96
C LYS A 123 -5.09 -9.15 -10.67
N ALA A 124 -4.58 -8.68 -9.54
CA ALA A 124 -4.88 -9.26 -8.23
C ALA A 124 -6.37 -9.23 -7.88
N ALA A 125 -7.10 -8.16 -8.20
CA ALA A 125 -8.55 -8.11 -7.98
C ALA A 125 -9.33 -9.08 -8.88
N LYS A 126 -8.72 -9.54 -9.98
CA LYS A 126 -9.25 -10.58 -10.86
C LYS A 126 -8.91 -11.99 -10.37
N ASP A 127 -7.66 -12.21 -9.98
CA ASP A 127 -7.15 -13.52 -9.60
C ASP A 127 -7.54 -13.90 -8.16
N TYR A 128 -7.59 -12.92 -7.24
CA TYR A 128 -7.87 -13.08 -5.81
C TYR A 128 -8.99 -12.13 -5.32
N PRO A 129 -10.19 -12.18 -5.93
CA PRO A 129 -11.25 -11.19 -5.67
C PRO A 129 -11.79 -11.23 -4.24
N ASP A 130 -11.82 -12.40 -3.61
CA ASP A 130 -12.41 -12.60 -2.29
C ASP A 130 -11.42 -12.24 -1.18
N GLU A 131 -10.14 -12.55 -1.37
CA GLU A 131 -9.04 -12.14 -0.50
C GLU A 131 -8.92 -10.62 -0.49
N CYS A 132 -8.95 -9.98 -1.67
CA CYS A 132 -8.95 -8.52 -1.77
C CYS A 132 -10.16 -7.89 -1.06
N GLU A 133 -11.35 -8.49 -1.15
CA GLU A 133 -12.53 -8.01 -0.42
C GLU A 133 -12.38 -8.18 1.10
N GLN A 134 -11.85 -9.31 1.54
CA GLN A 134 -11.62 -9.59 2.95
C GLN A 134 -10.63 -8.58 3.55
N THR A 135 -9.57 -8.25 2.83
CA THR A 135 -8.62 -7.19 3.19
C THR A 135 -9.31 -5.84 3.35
N ARG A 136 -10.13 -5.40 2.38
CA ARG A 136 -10.86 -4.13 2.49
C ARG A 136 -11.83 -4.09 3.66
N LYS A 137 -12.52 -5.19 3.96
CA LYS A 137 -13.42 -5.31 5.13
C LYS A 137 -12.66 -5.23 6.45
N ASP A 138 -11.49 -5.87 6.53
CA ASP A 138 -10.67 -5.83 7.74
C ASP A 138 -10.14 -4.42 8.00
N ILE A 139 -9.62 -3.75 6.96
CA ILE A 139 -9.18 -2.35 7.00
C ILE A 139 -10.33 -1.44 7.43
N ASP A 140 -11.51 -1.57 6.81
CA ASP A 140 -12.69 -0.77 7.15
C ASP A 140 -13.08 -0.91 8.63
N ARG A 141 -13.08 -2.14 9.14
CA ARG A 141 -13.35 -2.42 10.56
C ARG A 141 -12.32 -1.77 11.49
N LYS A 142 -11.02 -1.96 11.21
CA LYS A 142 -9.92 -1.45 12.05
C LYS A 142 -9.84 0.06 12.04
N LEU A 143 -9.89 0.68 10.85
CA LEU A 143 -9.88 2.14 10.71
C LEU A 143 -11.13 2.77 11.33
N SER A 144 -12.31 2.20 11.10
CA SER A 144 -13.55 2.69 11.72
C SER A 144 -13.49 2.62 13.25
N ALA A 145 -12.93 1.55 13.81
CA ALA A 145 -12.76 1.42 15.26
C ALA A 145 -11.81 2.49 15.80
N ALA A 146 -10.65 2.67 15.18
CA ALA A 146 -9.66 3.68 15.57
C ALA A 146 -10.20 5.11 15.49
N LEU A 147 -10.92 5.45 14.41
CA LEU A 147 -11.55 6.77 14.26
C LEU A 147 -12.64 7.01 15.31
N ARG A 148 -13.47 6.01 15.61
CA ARG A 148 -14.50 6.12 16.65
C ARG A 148 -13.91 6.29 18.04
N GLN A 149 -12.76 5.66 18.32
CA GLN A 149 -12.05 5.88 19.57
C GLN A 149 -11.49 7.30 19.62
N TRP A 150 -10.81 7.73 18.56
CA TRP A 150 -10.21 9.06 18.47
C TRP A 150 -11.22 10.20 18.65
N VAL A 151 -12.42 10.09 18.07
CA VAL A 151 -13.48 11.13 18.21
C VAL A 151 -14.06 11.20 19.63
N LYS A 152 -13.87 10.17 20.46
CA LYS A 152 -14.37 10.16 21.86
C LYS A 152 -13.38 10.70 22.87
N GLU A 153 -12.11 10.80 22.51
CA GLU A 153 -11.01 11.37 23.31
C GLU A 153 -11.00 12.90 23.20
#